data_AF-A0A8J7C817-F1
#
_entry.id   AF-A0A8J7C817-F1
#
_cell.length_a   1.000
_cell.length_b   1.000
_cell.length_c   1.000
_cell.angle_alpha   90.00
_cell.angle_beta   90.00
_cell.angle_gamma   90.00
#
_symmetry.space_group_name_H-M   'P 1'
#
loop_
_entity.id
_entity.type
_entity.pdbx_description
1 polymer ?
#
loop_
_entity_poly.entity_id
_entity_poly.type
_entity_poly.pdbx_seq_one_letter_code
_entity_poly.pdbx_strand_id
1 'polypeptide(L)'
;MKTTTKRSGTETVQLNSLADLDQIVSEQFNLPARPYSTDIKAALEVVVYALENSECPRFEIYRSDSNAFPGLPFVVSFDQEAWTHGKTAPLAICHDALHRLKGVVVTIPDHYYWNLD
;
A
#
# COMPACT_ATOMS: atom_id res chain seq x y z
N MET A 1 16.77 -1.41 -10.73
CA MET A 1 17.74 -1.02 -9.68
C MET A 1 16.96 -0.20 -8.66
N LYS A 2 16.94 -0.59 -7.38
CA LYS A 2 16.15 0.08 -6.32
C LYS A 2 17.07 1.04 -5.57
N THR A 3 16.58 2.25 -5.26
CA THR A 3 17.30 3.26 -4.47
C THR A 3 16.58 3.43 -3.14
N THR A 4 17.32 3.32 -2.04
CA THR A 4 16.78 3.35 -0.67
C THR A 4 17.28 4.59 0.06
N THR A 5 16.37 5.33 0.71
CA THR A 5 16.71 6.39 1.66
C THR A 5 15.98 6.12 2.98
N LYS A 6 16.71 6.13 4.11
CA LYS A 6 16.13 5.94 5.45
C LYS A 6 16.12 7.27 6.21
N ARG A 7 14.95 7.70 6.66
CA ARG A 7 14.77 8.76 7.66
C ARG A 7 13.73 8.29 8.67
N SER A 8 14.07 8.39 9.96
CA SER A 8 13.11 8.24 11.07
C SER A 8 12.30 6.93 11.11
N GLY A 9 12.93 5.78 10.83
CA GLY A 9 12.27 4.46 10.94
C GLY A 9 11.48 4.03 9.69
N THR A 10 11.17 4.95 8.79
CA THR A 10 10.51 4.67 7.51
C THR A 10 11.55 4.55 6.38
N GLU A 11 11.43 3.49 5.58
CA GLU A 11 12.25 3.24 4.40
C GLU A 11 11.52 3.69 3.14
N THR A 12 12.08 4.65 2.40
CA THR A 12 11.55 5.03 1.08
C THR A 12 12.28 4.28 -0.02
N VAL A 13 11.52 3.57 -0.87
CA VAL A 13 12.02 2.76 -1.98
C VAL A 13 11.46 3.26 -3.29
N GLN A 14 12.32 3.59 -4.25
CA GLN A 14 11.88 3.91 -5.60
C GLN A 14 11.80 2.63 -6.45
N LEU A 15 10.66 2.41 -7.09
CA LEU A 15 10.35 1.28 -7.95
C LEU A 15 10.23 1.71 -9.42
N ASN A 16 10.46 0.77 -10.33
CA ASN A 16 10.40 1.05 -11.77
C ASN A 16 9.08 0.58 -12.40
N SER A 17 8.30 -0.25 -11.70
CA SER A 17 7.08 -0.86 -12.22
C SER A 17 6.14 -1.35 -11.13
N LEU A 18 4.90 -1.67 -11.53
CA LEU A 18 3.94 -2.37 -10.66
C LEU A 18 4.37 -3.81 -10.31
N ALA A 19 5.12 -4.48 -11.20
CA ALA A 19 5.67 -5.79 -10.90
C ALA A 19 6.71 -5.72 -9.77
N ASP A 20 7.49 -4.64 -9.68
CA ASP A 20 8.41 -4.41 -8.55
C ASP A 20 7.63 -4.23 -7.23
N LEU A 21 6.45 -3.61 -7.28
CA LEU A 21 5.56 -3.46 -6.13
C LEU A 21 5.00 -4.81 -5.69
N ASP A 22 4.49 -5.59 -6.64
CA ASP A 22 3.98 -6.94 -6.39
C ASP A 22 5.03 -7.84 -5.73
N GLN A 23 6.27 -7.75 -6.20
CA GLN A 23 7.40 -8.47 -5.62
C GLN A 23 7.69 -8.02 -4.19
N ILE A 24 7.73 -6.70 -3.92
CA ILE A 24 7.96 -6.19 -2.57
C ILE A 24 6.84 -6.62 -1.62
N VAL A 25 5.59 -6.58 -2.05
CA VAL A 25 4.45 -7.05 -1.24
C VAL A 25 4.62 -8.54 -0.90
N SER A 26 4.90 -9.37 -1.91
CA SER A 26 5.16 -10.81 -1.70
C SER A 26 6.27 -11.04 -0.68
N GLU A 27 7.39 -10.32 -0.80
CA GLU A 27 8.56 -10.46 0.09
C GLU A 27 8.28 -9.97 1.52
N GLN A 28 7.69 -8.78 1.68
CA GLN A 28 7.47 -8.17 2.99
C GLN A 28 6.40 -8.87 3.83
N PHE A 29 5.40 -9.46 3.17
CA PHE A 29 4.30 -10.16 3.82
C PHE A 29 4.45 -11.69 3.78
N ASN A 30 5.53 -12.22 3.18
CA ASN A 30 5.75 -13.65 2.99
C ASN A 30 4.55 -14.36 2.31
N LEU A 31 3.99 -13.71 1.30
CA LEU A 31 2.86 -14.20 0.51
C LEU A 31 3.32 -14.71 -0.85
N PRO A 32 2.56 -15.59 -1.55
CA PRO A 32 2.93 -16.09 -2.88
C PRO A 32 3.13 -14.96 -3.89
N ALA A 33 3.97 -15.16 -4.92
CA ALA A 33 4.12 -14.18 -5.99
C ALA A 33 2.80 -14.05 -6.79
N ARG A 34 2.16 -12.87 -6.72
CA ARG A 34 0.85 -12.57 -7.34
C ARG A 34 0.76 -11.10 -7.74
N PRO A 35 -0.18 -10.73 -8.64
CA PRO A 35 -0.35 -9.35 -9.09
C PRO A 35 -1.11 -8.48 -8.08
N TYR A 36 -0.56 -8.28 -6.87
CA TYR A 36 -1.20 -7.57 -5.75
C TYR A 36 -1.67 -6.15 -6.09
N SER A 37 -0.91 -5.42 -6.88
CA SER A 37 -1.17 -4.03 -7.27
C SER A 37 -2.28 -3.87 -8.31
N THR A 38 -2.72 -4.95 -8.96
CA THR A 38 -3.71 -4.90 -10.05
C THR A 38 -4.90 -5.84 -9.88
N ASP A 39 -4.74 -6.94 -9.15
CA ASP A 39 -5.83 -7.86 -8.81
C ASP A 39 -6.30 -7.63 -7.37
N ILE A 40 -7.55 -7.18 -7.22
CA ILE A 40 -8.16 -6.96 -5.91
C ILE A 40 -8.23 -8.23 -5.07
N LYS A 41 -8.40 -9.42 -5.67
CA LYS A 41 -8.43 -10.67 -4.90
C LYS A 41 -7.08 -10.95 -4.26
N ALA A 42 -5.99 -10.74 -5.00
CA ALA A 42 -4.64 -10.84 -4.47
C ALA A 42 -4.40 -9.77 -3.39
N ALA A 43 -4.79 -8.51 -3.62
CA ALA A 43 -4.64 -7.44 -2.63
C ALA A 43 -5.38 -7.75 -1.30
N LEU A 44 -6.55 -8.39 -1.37
CA LEU A 44 -7.28 -8.82 -0.17
C LEU A 44 -6.54 -9.91 0.63
N GLU A 45 -5.61 -10.66 0.04
CA GLU A 45 -4.75 -11.58 0.80
C GLU A 45 -3.82 -10.83 1.75
N VAL A 46 -3.35 -9.63 1.37
CA VAL A 46 -2.59 -8.73 2.26
C VAL A 46 -3.46 -8.26 3.42
N VAL A 47 -4.74 -7.97 3.15
CA VAL A 47 -5.70 -7.59 4.19
C VAL A 47 -5.91 -8.74 5.17
N VAL A 48 -6.18 -9.95 4.67
CA VAL A 48 -6.35 -11.14 5.52
C VAL A 48 -5.10 -11.39 6.36
N TYR A 49 -3.91 -11.34 5.75
CA TYR A 49 -2.65 -11.44 6.48
C TYR A 49 -2.58 -10.42 7.63
N ALA A 50 -2.89 -9.15 7.36
CA ALA A 50 -2.84 -8.10 8.38
C ALA A 50 -3.84 -8.35 9.53
N LEU A 51 -5.06 -8.81 9.19
CA LEU A 51 -6.10 -9.10 10.19
C LEU A 51 -5.74 -10.32 11.05
N GLU A 52 -5.04 -11.31 10.51
CA GLU A 52 -4.63 -12.52 11.23
C GLU A 52 -3.37 -12.31 12.10
N ASN A 53 -2.53 -11.33 11.76
CA ASN A 53 -1.21 -11.15 12.37
C ASN A 53 -1.05 -9.84 13.18
N SER A 54 -2.14 -9.10 13.42
CA SER A 54 -2.15 -7.88 14.23
C SER A 54 -2.85 -8.09 15.57
N GLU A 55 -2.31 -7.52 16.64
CA GLU A 55 -2.95 -7.54 17.97
C GLU A 55 -4.27 -6.73 18.00
N CYS A 56 -4.33 -5.67 17.20
CA CYS A 56 -5.48 -4.77 17.07
C CYS A 56 -5.82 -4.60 15.58
N PRO A 57 -6.42 -5.63 14.93
CA PRO A 57 -6.60 -5.63 13.49
C PRO A 57 -7.64 -4.60 13.06
N ARG A 58 -7.27 -3.77 12.08
CA ARG A 58 -8.17 -2.81 11.42
C ARG A 58 -7.91 -2.79 9.93
N PHE A 59 -8.98 -2.65 9.17
CA PHE A 59 -8.92 -2.36 7.75
C PHE A 59 -10.18 -1.60 7.35
N GLU A 60 -9.98 -0.45 6.71
CA GLU A 60 -11.06 0.34 6.13
C GLU A 60 -10.73 0.67 4.68
N ILE A 61 -11.73 0.52 3.82
CA ILE A 61 -11.65 0.96 2.43
C ILE A 61 -12.98 1.56 2.03
N TYR A 62 -12.93 2.73 1.41
CA TYR A 62 -14.09 3.30 0.76
C TYR A 62 -13.67 4.07 -0.49
N ARG A 63 -14.64 4.24 -1.38
CA ARG A 63 -14.50 5.10 -2.55
C ARG A 63 -15.13 6.44 -2.23
N SER A 64 -14.38 7.52 -2.38
CA SER A 64 -14.90 8.87 -2.26
C SER A 64 -14.44 9.71 -3.44
N ASP A 65 -15.34 9.89 -4.40
CA ASP A 65 -15.11 10.79 -5.53
C ASP A 65 -15.12 12.27 -5.07
N SER A 66 -15.57 12.55 -3.84
CA SER A 66 -15.65 13.89 -3.23
C SER A 66 -14.47 14.26 -2.32
N ASN A 67 -13.66 13.30 -1.86
CA ASN A 67 -12.55 13.57 -0.94
C ASN A 67 -11.25 13.92 -1.68
N ALA A 68 -11.06 15.24 -1.85
CA ALA A 68 -9.81 16.02 -1.83
C ALA A 68 -8.60 15.68 -2.73
N PHE A 69 -8.44 14.48 -3.32
CA PHE A 69 -7.30 14.17 -4.20
C PHE A 69 -7.74 13.84 -5.63
N PRO A 70 -7.60 14.79 -6.58
CA PRO A 70 -7.96 14.58 -7.97
C PRO A 70 -7.30 13.32 -8.55
N GLY A 71 -8.12 12.36 -9.01
CA GLY A 71 -7.64 11.12 -9.63
C GLY A 71 -7.29 9.97 -8.68
N LEU A 72 -7.48 10.12 -7.36
CA LEU A 72 -7.22 9.08 -6.34
C LEU A 72 -8.47 8.78 -5.49
N PRO A 73 -9.50 8.12 -6.05
CA PRO A 73 -10.81 8.00 -5.40
C PRO A 73 -10.87 6.92 -4.31
N PHE A 74 -9.85 6.07 -4.17
CA PHE A 74 -9.83 5.00 -3.17
C PHE A 74 -9.05 5.46 -1.95
N VAL A 75 -9.71 5.39 -0.80
CA VAL A 75 -9.12 5.70 0.51
C VAL A 75 -9.02 4.40 1.29
N VAL A 76 -7.82 4.08 1.78
CA VAL A 76 -7.53 2.87 2.54
C VAL A 76 -6.81 3.22 3.83
N SER A 77 -7.05 2.45 4.88
CA SER A 77 -6.38 2.61 6.16
C SER A 77 -6.30 1.29 6.94
N PHE A 78 -5.08 0.91 7.32
CA PHE A 78 -4.76 -0.18 8.25
C PHE A 78 -4.55 0.31 9.70
N ASP A 79 -4.57 1.62 9.98
CA ASP A 79 -4.41 2.21 11.32
C ASP A 79 -5.37 3.40 11.56
N GLN A 80 -5.81 3.70 12.79
CA GLN A 80 -6.82 4.76 13.02
C GLN A 80 -6.37 6.18 12.67
N GLU A 81 -5.08 6.40 12.47
CA GLU A 81 -4.49 7.73 12.51
C GLU A 81 -4.37 8.33 11.11
N ALA A 82 -4.21 7.50 10.08
CA ALA A 82 -3.95 8.02 8.76
C ALA A 82 -4.55 7.17 7.62
N TRP A 83 -4.61 7.82 6.46
CA TRP A 83 -5.28 7.33 5.27
C TRP A 83 -4.37 7.46 4.06
N THR A 84 -4.34 6.41 3.24
CA THR A 84 -3.66 6.41 1.95
C THR A 84 -4.68 6.53 0.83
N HIS A 85 -4.39 7.40 -0.14
CA HIS A 85 -5.19 7.58 -1.35
C HIS A 85 -4.54 6.91 -2.56
N GLY A 86 -5.32 6.14 -3.31
CA GLY A 86 -4.87 5.46 -4.52
C GLY A 86 -5.84 5.56 -5.69
N LYS A 87 -5.28 5.39 -6.90
CA LYS A 87 -6.05 5.38 -8.15
C LYS A 87 -6.96 4.16 -8.28
N THR A 88 -6.55 3.04 -7.69
CA THR A 88 -7.30 1.79 -7.63
C THR A 88 -7.26 1.24 -6.20
N ALA A 89 -8.27 0.46 -5.82
CA ALA A 89 -8.29 -0.25 -4.54
C ALA A 89 -7.02 -1.10 -4.29
N PRO A 90 -6.57 -1.99 -5.21
CA PRO A 90 -5.38 -2.81 -4.97
C PRO A 90 -4.11 -1.97 -4.77
N LEU A 91 -3.94 -0.86 -5.50
CA LEU A 91 -2.82 0.05 -5.28
C LEU A 91 -2.88 0.68 -3.88
N ALA A 92 -4.03 1.25 -3.49
CA ALA A 92 -4.19 1.88 -2.19
C ALA A 92 -3.90 0.88 -1.05
N ILE A 93 -4.38 -0.36 -1.16
CA ILE A 93 -4.10 -1.45 -0.21
C ILE A 93 -2.60 -1.73 -0.11
N CYS A 94 -1.92 -1.98 -1.23
CA CYS A 94 -0.50 -2.31 -1.21
C CYS A 94 0.36 -1.18 -0.62
N HIS A 95 0.08 0.06 -0.99
CA HIS A 95 0.83 1.22 -0.49
C HIS A 95 0.60 1.44 1.01
N ASP A 96 -0.66 1.40 1.47
CA ASP A 96 -0.96 1.59 2.89
C ASP A 96 -0.41 0.45 3.74
N ALA A 97 -0.58 -0.81 3.29
CA ALA A 97 -0.06 -1.97 4.00
C ALA A 97 1.46 -1.90 4.17
N LEU A 98 2.21 -1.62 3.10
CA LEU A 98 3.67 -1.50 3.18
C LEU A 98 4.08 -0.37 4.12
N HIS A 99 3.39 0.76 4.05
CA HIS A 99 3.73 1.88 4.91
C HIS A 99 3.41 1.57 6.38
N ARG A 100 2.16 1.24 6.69
CA ARG A 100 1.67 1.11 8.07
C ARG A 100 2.16 -0.15 8.78
N LEU A 101 2.28 -1.26 8.05
CA LEU A 101 2.61 -2.56 8.65
C LEU A 101 4.10 -2.92 8.53
N LYS A 102 4.85 -2.24 7.64
CA LYS A 102 6.26 -2.56 7.38
C LYS A 102 7.18 -1.34 7.44
N GLY A 103 6.65 -0.12 7.56
CA GLY A 103 7.45 1.10 7.54
C GLY A 103 8.11 1.34 6.18
N VAL A 104 7.53 0.84 5.08
CA VAL A 104 8.08 0.94 3.72
C VAL A 104 7.18 1.81 2.85
N VAL A 105 7.72 2.93 2.38
CA VAL A 105 7.06 3.87 1.46
C VAL A 105 7.63 3.66 0.06
N VAL A 106 6.81 3.22 -0.89
CA VAL A 106 7.28 2.87 -2.25
C VAL A 106 6.84 3.89 -3.27
N THR A 107 7.73 4.51 -4.05
CA THR A 107 7.33 5.44 -5.12
C THR A 107 7.50 4.80 -6.48
N ILE A 108 6.50 4.95 -7.36
CA ILE A 108 6.54 4.45 -8.74
C ILE A 108 6.27 5.64 -9.67
N PRO A 109 7.13 5.92 -10.67
CA PRO A 109 6.87 6.97 -11.67
C PRO A 109 5.49 6.78 -12.32
N ASP A 110 4.75 7.87 -12.53
CA ASP A 110 3.40 7.90 -13.15
C ASP A 110 2.28 7.15 -12.38
N HIS A 111 2.59 6.56 -11.23
CA HIS A 111 1.66 5.87 -10.35
C HIS A 111 1.61 6.58 -9.00
N TYR A 112 1.03 7.78 -9.01
CA TYR A 112 0.88 8.61 -7.84
C TYR A 112 -0.05 7.95 -6.80
N TYR A 113 0.39 7.95 -5.56
CA TYR A 113 -0.43 7.78 -4.36
C TYR A 113 -0.02 8.91 -3.42
N TRP A 114 -0.95 9.34 -2.56
CA TRP A 114 -0.68 10.39 -1.59
C TRP A 114 -0.81 9.83 -0.18
N ASN A 115 0.25 10.04 0.59
CA ASN A 115 0.29 9.72 2.00
C ASN A 115 0.34 11.06 2.76
N LEU A 116 -0.63 11.29 3.63
CA LEU A 116 -0.61 12.39 4.57
C LEU A 116 0.24 11.92 5.77
N ASP A 117 1.55 12.12 5.69
CA ASP A 117 2.41 12.16 6.87
C ASP A 117 2.40 13.57 7.47
#